data_AF-A0AA39R8S8-F1
#
_entry.id   AF-A0AA39R8S8-F1
#
_cell.length_a   1.000
_cell.length_b   1.000
_cell.length_c   1.000
_cell.angle_alpha   90.00
_cell.angle_beta   90.00
_cell.angle_gamma   90.00
#
_symmetry.space_group_name_H-M   'P 1'
#
loop_
_entity.id
_entity.type
_entity.pdbx_description
1 polymer ?
#
loop_
_entity_poly.entity_id
_entity_poly.type
_entity_poly.pdbx_seq_one_letter_code
_entity_poly.pdbx_strand_id
1 'polypeptide(L)'
;MPPIKILIINPNTTQSMTDGLRAPVESLDYNNTSYTYHTSPHGPPSINSPSDAALSATLTLPSLLPLLPTHDAFLIACYSPHPLVSLLKTHTSKPVLGIFEASIYTALQLLKPNEKGEEKENEKFGIGLVRCGF
;
A
#
# COMPACT_ATOMS: atom_id res chain seq x y z
N MET A 1 -2.41 2.50 23.22
CA MET A 1 -2.04 3.43 22.12
C MET A 1 -3.23 3.51 21.18
N PRO A 2 -3.51 4.66 20.54
CA PRO A 2 -4.53 4.70 19.49
C PRO A 2 -4.17 3.72 18.35
N PRO A 3 -5.17 3.17 17.64
CA PRO A 3 -4.91 2.27 16.51
C PRO A 3 -4.17 3.01 15.40
N ILE A 4 -3.28 2.30 14.71
CA ILE A 4 -2.56 2.80 13.54
C ILE A 4 -3.56 2.97 12.39
N LYS A 5 -3.58 4.13 11.75
CA LYS A 5 -4.50 4.45 10.64
C LYS A 5 -3.79 4.36 9.30
N ILE A 6 -4.20 3.42 8.46
CA ILE A 6 -3.63 3.24 7.12
C ILE A 6 -4.67 3.67 6.07
N LEU A 7 -4.30 4.62 5.21
CA LEU A 7 -5.11 5.00 4.06
C LEU A 7 -4.72 4.16 2.84
N ILE A 8 -5.67 3.37 2.34
CA ILE A 8 -5.53 2.60 1.11
C ILE A 8 -6.14 3.40 -0.03
N ILE A 9 -5.30 3.76 -1.00
CA ILE A 9 -5.62 4.71 -2.06
C ILE A 9 -5.71 3.94 -3.36
N ASN A 10 -6.91 3.81 -3.91
CA ASN A 10 -7.12 3.50 -5.31
C ASN A 10 -6.95 4.79 -6.13
N PRO A 11 -5.90 4.90 -6.96
CA PRO A 11 -5.65 6.13 -7.72
C PRO A 11 -6.52 6.26 -8.98
N ASN A 12 -7.39 5.28 -9.28
CA ASN A 12 -8.38 5.39 -10.34
C ASN A 12 -9.78 5.75 -9.79
N THR A 13 -10.72 6.05 -10.68
CA THR A 13 -12.07 6.52 -10.31
C THR A 13 -13.10 5.41 -10.10
N THR A 14 -12.71 4.13 -10.25
CA THR A 14 -13.65 3.00 -10.16
C THR A 14 -13.85 2.54 -8.71
N GLN A 15 -14.97 2.92 -8.12
CA GLN A 15 -15.31 2.59 -6.72
C GLN A 15 -15.35 1.07 -6.44
N SER A 16 -15.85 0.26 -7.39
CA SER A 16 -15.93 -1.20 -7.20
C SER A 16 -14.55 -1.86 -7.06
N MET A 17 -13.49 -1.29 -7.63
CA MET A 17 -12.12 -1.75 -7.41
C MET A 17 -11.68 -1.50 -5.97
N THR A 18 -12.01 -0.32 -5.43
CA THR A 18 -11.75 0.03 -4.03
C THR A 18 -12.53 -0.89 -3.09
N ASP A 19 -13.79 -1.17 -3.39
CA ASP A 19 -14.65 -2.04 -2.59
C ASP A 19 -14.10 -3.48 -2.55
N GLY A 20 -13.55 -3.97 -3.67
CA GLY A 20 -12.91 -5.28 -3.77
C GLY A 20 -11.68 -5.46 -2.87
N LEU A 21 -11.05 -4.37 -2.42
CA LEU A 21 -9.91 -4.42 -1.49
C LEU A 21 -10.32 -4.65 -0.04
N ARG A 22 -11.57 -4.35 0.34
CA ARG A 22 -11.99 -4.36 1.74
C ARG A 22 -11.89 -5.75 2.36
N ALA A 23 -12.59 -6.73 1.82
CA ALA A 23 -12.64 -8.07 2.41
C ALA A 23 -11.24 -8.72 2.54
N PRO A 24 -10.34 -8.68 1.52
CA PRO A 24 -8.99 -9.21 1.67
C PRO A 24 -8.16 -8.49 2.73
N VAL A 25 -8.22 -7.15 2.80
CA VAL A 25 -7.44 -6.37 3.77
C VAL A 25 -7.92 -6.63 5.19
N GLU A 26 -9.23 -6.58 5.42
CA GLU A 26 -9.81 -6.80 6.74
C GLU A 26 -9.60 -8.24 7.24
N SER A 27 -9.51 -9.22 6.32
CA SER A 27 -9.23 -10.62 6.67
C SER A 27 -7.83 -10.87 7.25
N LEU A 28 -6.92 -9.89 7.17
CA LEU A 28 -5.58 -9.97 7.78
C LEU A 28 -5.61 -9.87 9.32
N ASP A 29 -6.71 -9.36 9.89
CA ASP A 29 -7.00 -9.35 11.33
C ASP A 29 -5.89 -8.73 12.22
N TYR A 30 -5.34 -7.60 11.77
CA TYR A 30 -4.36 -6.84 12.56
C TYR A 30 -5.05 -6.00 13.65
N ASN A 31 -5.12 -6.56 14.87
CA ASN A 31 -5.83 -6.03 16.04
C ASN A 31 -5.54 -4.58 16.50
N ASN A 32 -4.49 -3.91 15.99
CA ASN A 32 -4.14 -2.53 16.34
C ASN A 32 -4.02 -1.60 15.12
N THR A 33 -4.68 -1.97 14.02
CA THR A 33 -4.68 -1.23 12.76
C THR A 33 -6.11 -0.96 12.33
N SER A 34 -6.34 0.20 11.74
CA SER A 34 -7.59 0.58 11.10
C SER A 34 -7.32 1.01 9.67
N TYR A 35 -8.17 0.55 8.75
CA TYR A 35 -8.04 0.82 7.33
C TYR A 35 -9.12 1.79 6.88
N THR A 36 -8.73 2.80 6.12
CA THR A 36 -9.64 3.66 5.39
C THR A 36 -9.32 3.55 3.90
N TYR A 37 -10.32 3.79 3.07
CA TYR A 37 -10.23 3.56 1.63
C TYR A 37 -10.57 4.85 0.88
N HIS A 38 -9.76 5.17 -0.13
CA HIS A 38 -9.96 6.33 -0.98
C HIS A 38 -10.01 5.89 -2.44
N THR A 39 -11.07 6.29 -3.14
CA THR A 39 -11.15 6.22 -4.61
C THR A 39 -10.88 7.62 -5.14
N SER A 40 -10.05 7.73 -6.17
CA SER A 40 -9.77 9.04 -6.76
C SER A 40 -11.06 9.69 -7.29
N PRO A 41 -11.31 10.97 -6.99
CA PRO A 41 -12.52 11.64 -7.47
C PRO A 41 -12.45 11.98 -8.97
N HIS A 42 -11.25 12.06 -9.55
CA HIS A 42 -11.03 12.47 -10.93
C HIS A 42 -9.91 11.65 -11.57
N GLY A 43 -9.98 11.47 -12.89
CA GLY A 43 -8.97 10.76 -13.67
C GLY A 43 -9.54 9.53 -14.38
N PRO A 44 -8.66 8.63 -14.85
CA PRO A 44 -9.11 7.49 -15.64
C PRO A 44 -9.82 6.45 -14.75
N PRO A 45 -10.83 5.73 -15.28
CA PRO A 45 -11.49 4.64 -14.56
C PRO A 45 -10.56 3.46 -14.28
N SER A 46 -9.50 3.31 -15.08
CA SER A 46 -8.48 2.30 -14.92
C SER A 46 -7.15 2.84 -15.45
N ILE A 47 -6.03 2.42 -14.87
CA ILE A 47 -4.71 2.88 -15.28
C ILE A 47 -4.09 1.80 -16.16
N ASN A 48 -3.93 2.09 -17.46
CA ASN A 48 -3.46 1.12 -18.45
C ASN A 48 -2.20 1.59 -19.19
N SER A 49 -1.65 2.75 -18.82
CA SER A 49 -0.47 3.33 -19.45
C SER A 49 0.30 4.24 -18.47
N PRO A 50 1.59 4.54 -18.75
CA PRO A 50 2.34 5.52 -17.97
C PRO A 50 1.70 6.92 -17.98
N SER A 51 1.09 7.33 -19.09
CA SER A 51 0.34 8.58 -19.19
C SER A 51 -0.89 8.58 -18.27
N ASP A 52 -1.63 7.47 -18.19
CA ASP A 52 -2.76 7.35 -17.26
C ASP A 52 -2.27 7.47 -15.82
N ALA A 53 -1.14 6.84 -15.48
CA ALA A 53 -0.57 6.87 -14.13
C ALA A 53 -0.11 8.30 -13.74
N ALA A 54 0.50 9.05 -14.67
CA ALA A 54 0.90 10.43 -14.43
C ALA A 54 -0.31 11.37 -14.25
N LEU A 55 -1.33 11.23 -15.10
CA LEU A 55 -2.58 11.98 -15.00
C LEU A 55 -3.31 11.67 -13.69
N SER A 56 -3.48 10.38 -13.40
CA SER A 56 -4.03 9.85 -12.15
C SER A 56 -3.34 10.42 -10.92
N ALA A 57 -2.00 10.42 -10.87
CA ALA A 57 -1.25 10.96 -9.74
C ALA A 57 -1.55 12.46 -9.51
N THR A 58 -1.59 13.24 -10.59
CA THR A 58 -1.86 14.68 -10.53
C THR A 58 -3.28 14.97 -10.05
N LEU A 59 -4.27 14.22 -10.54
CA LEU A 59 -5.68 14.43 -10.22
C LEU A 59 -6.10 13.88 -8.85
N THR A 60 -5.42 12.84 -8.38
CA THR A 60 -5.71 12.22 -7.07
C THR A 60 -5.08 13.00 -5.91
N LEU A 61 -3.91 13.62 -6.10
CA LEU A 61 -3.18 14.27 -5.01
C LEU A 61 -4.02 15.29 -4.21
N PRO A 62 -4.79 16.22 -4.83
CA PRO A 62 -5.51 17.25 -4.09
C PRO A 62 -6.51 16.69 -3.07
N SER A 63 -7.17 15.56 -3.36
CA SER A 63 -8.12 14.94 -2.44
C SER A 63 -7.44 14.19 -1.29
N LEU A 64 -6.14 13.88 -1.41
CA LEU A 64 -5.36 13.22 -0.37
C LEU A 64 -4.76 14.20 0.64
N LEU A 65 -4.44 15.43 0.24
CA LEU A 65 -3.77 16.41 1.11
C LEU A 65 -4.51 16.62 2.45
N PRO A 66 -5.85 16.76 2.49
CA PRO A 66 -6.57 16.91 3.76
C PRO A 66 -6.53 15.66 4.66
N LEU A 67 -6.24 14.49 4.10
CA LEU A 67 -6.18 13.21 4.81
C LEU A 67 -4.79 12.93 5.41
N LEU A 68 -3.75 13.66 4.98
CA LEU A 68 -2.38 13.45 5.45
C LEU A 68 -2.22 13.60 6.98
N PRO A 69 -2.82 14.61 7.64
CA PRO A 69 -2.69 14.77 9.09
C PRO A 69 -3.37 13.65 9.89
N THR A 70 -4.40 13.01 9.33
CA THR A 70 -5.30 12.09 10.07
C THR A 70 -4.96 10.60 9.92
N HIS A 71 -3.97 10.26 9.10
CA HIS A 71 -3.52 8.88 8.86
C HIS A 71 -2.03 8.73 9.15
N ASP A 72 -1.59 7.54 9.54
CA ASP A 72 -0.22 7.25 9.93
C ASP A 72 0.62 6.70 8.77
N ALA A 73 -0.02 6.10 7.75
CA ALA A 73 0.63 5.59 6.55
C ALA A 73 -0.31 5.58 5.34
N PHE A 74 0.28 5.50 4.14
CA PHE A 74 -0.43 5.58 2.86
C PHE A 74 0.01 4.45 1.92
N LEU A 75 -0.96 3.71 1.37
CA LEU A 75 -0.71 2.61 0.45
C LEU A 75 -1.41 2.88 -0.90
N ILE A 76 -0.65 2.99 -1.97
CA ILE A 76 -1.18 3.19 -3.32
C ILE A 76 -1.51 1.82 -3.92
N ALA A 77 -2.80 1.54 -4.06
CA ALA A 77 -3.37 0.30 -4.57
C ALA A 77 -3.43 0.25 -6.10
N CYS A 78 -2.26 0.37 -6.74
CA CYS A 78 -2.08 0.17 -8.17
C CYS A 78 -0.84 -0.70 -8.38
N TYR A 79 -0.97 -1.78 -9.16
CA TYR A 79 0.14 -2.70 -9.43
C TYR A 79 1.03 -2.18 -10.56
N SER A 80 1.67 -1.03 -10.32
CA SER A 80 2.64 -0.37 -11.19
C SER A 80 3.58 0.51 -10.36
N PRO A 81 4.73 0.95 -10.89
CA PRO A 81 5.55 1.99 -10.25
C PRO A 81 4.84 3.36 -10.35
N HIS A 82 3.75 3.51 -9.61
CA HIS A 82 2.82 4.63 -9.76
C HIS A 82 3.43 5.96 -9.26
N PRO A 83 3.51 7.03 -10.07
CA PRO A 83 4.15 8.30 -9.70
C PRO A 83 3.60 8.96 -8.43
N LEU A 84 2.34 8.67 -8.08
CA LEU A 84 1.70 9.14 -6.85
C LEU A 84 2.49 8.78 -5.59
N VAL A 85 3.25 7.67 -5.58
CA VAL A 85 4.09 7.29 -4.43
C VAL A 85 5.14 8.37 -4.16
N SER A 86 5.97 8.69 -5.15
CA SER A 86 7.02 9.70 -5.03
C SER A 86 6.44 11.09 -4.80
N LEU A 87 5.31 11.41 -5.44
CA LEU A 87 4.64 12.68 -5.29
C LEU A 87 4.09 12.86 -3.86
N LEU A 88 3.41 11.87 -3.29
CA LEU A 88 2.86 11.99 -1.94
C LEU A 88 3.97 12.11 -0.87
N LYS A 89 5.13 11.48 -1.09
CA LYS A 89 6.32 11.61 -0.23
C LYS A 89 6.86 13.04 -0.14
N THR A 90 6.60 13.91 -1.13
CA THR A 90 7.01 15.32 -1.02
C THR A 90 6.11 16.13 -0.08
N HIS A 91 4.94 15.60 0.28
CA HIS A 91 3.93 16.25 1.12
C HIS A 91 3.83 15.67 2.54
N THR A 92 4.48 14.53 2.83
CA THR A 92 4.47 13.92 4.16
C THR A 92 5.76 13.17 4.46
N SER A 93 6.19 13.19 5.72
CA SER A 93 7.28 12.34 6.22
C SER A 93 6.80 10.95 6.66
N LYS A 94 5.48 10.70 6.63
CA LYS A 94 4.88 9.42 6.99
C LYS A 94 5.11 8.37 5.89
N PRO A 95 5.10 7.06 6.21
CA PRO A 95 5.32 6.01 5.22
C PRO A 95 4.33 6.07 4.05
N VAL A 96 4.87 6.05 2.83
CA VAL A 96 4.11 5.96 1.57
C VAL A 96 4.70 4.85 0.70
N LEU A 97 3.91 3.85 0.35
CA LEU A 97 4.34 2.73 -0.50
C LEU A 97 3.31 2.44 -1.60
N GLY A 98 3.77 1.98 -2.76
CA GLY A 98 2.91 1.33 -3.75
C GLY A 98 2.83 -0.19 -3.51
N ILE A 99 1.70 -0.83 -3.79
CA ILE A 99 1.56 -2.29 -3.63
C ILE A 99 2.51 -3.08 -4.54
N PHE A 100 2.88 -2.53 -5.70
CA PHE A 100 3.88 -3.12 -6.59
C PHE A 100 5.26 -3.19 -5.93
N GLU A 101 5.73 -2.08 -5.36
CA GLU A 101 7.03 -2.05 -4.68
C GLU A 101 7.00 -2.93 -3.42
N ALA A 102 5.88 -2.87 -2.67
CA ALA A 102 5.69 -3.66 -1.46
C ALA A 102 5.72 -5.17 -1.72
N SER A 103 5.12 -5.64 -2.82
CA SER A 103 5.15 -7.06 -3.18
C SER A 103 6.57 -7.53 -3.52
N ILE A 104 7.32 -6.73 -4.30
CA ILE A 104 8.72 -7.02 -4.63
C ILE A 104 9.60 -7.00 -3.38
N TYR A 105 9.48 -5.99 -2.52
CA TYR A 105 10.23 -5.93 -1.27
C TYR A 105 9.93 -7.09 -0.33
N THR A 106 8.67 -7.51 -0.26
CA THR A 106 8.29 -8.68 0.53
C THR A 106 8.93 -9.94 -0.04
N ALA A 107 8.85 -10.16 -1.36
CA ALA A 107 9.48 -11.31 -2.00
C ALA A 107 10.99 -11.36 -1.76
N LEU A 108 11.68 -10.21 -1.83
CA LEU A 108 13.11 -10.12 -1.53
C LEU A 108 13.45 -10.44 -0.07
N GLN A 109 12.60 -10.03 0.88
CA GLN A 109 12.76 -10.35 2.30
C GLN A 109 12.58 -11.84 2.61
N LEU A 110 11.86 -12.57 1.76
CA LEU A 110 11.68 -14.02 1.89
C LEU A 110 12.85 -14.82 1.32
N LEU A 111 13.77 -14.19 0.60
CA LEU A 111 14.97 -14.87 0.12
C LEU A 111 15.84 -15.24 1.32
N LYS A 112 16.03 -16.54 1.53
CA LYS A 112 17.06 -17.00 2.47
C LYS A 112 18.43 -16.62 1.90
N PRO A 113 19.34 -16.02 2.69
CA PRO A 113 20.73 -15.88 2.25
C PRO A 113 21.26 -17.28 1.96
N ASN A 114 21.75 -17.54 0.74
CA ASN A 114 22.18 -18.85 0.24
C ASN A 114 22.65 -19.81 1.36
N GLU A 115 21.71 -20.61 1.87
CA GLU A 115 21.99 -21.66 2.83
C GLU A 115 22.69 -22.76 2.03
N LYS A 116 24.03 -22.79 2.10
CA LYS A 116 24.73 -24.04 1.82
C LYS A 116 24.30 -25.04 2.89
N GLY A 117 23.33 -25.88 2.54
CA GLY A 117 23.06 -27.14 3.22
C GLY A 117 21.91 -27.14 4.21
N GLU A 118 21.07 -28.15 4.01
CA GLU A 118 20.16 -28.82 4.96
C GLU A 118 18.72 -28.29 5.10
N GLU A 119 17.82 -29.05 4.47
CA GLU A 119 16.37 -29.04 4.64
C GLU A 119 15.96 -29.20 6.11
N LYS A 120 14.89 -28.50 6.55
CA LYS A 120 13.81 -29.07 7.37
C LYS A 120 12.49 -28.30 7.22
N GLU A 121 11.43 -29.07 7.49
CA GLU A 121 10.01 -28.93 7.15
C GLU A 121 9.20 -27.83 7.86
N ASN A 122 8.14 -27.43 7.16
CA ASN A 122 6.80 -27.04 7.64
C ASN A 122 6.72 -26.06 8.82
N GLU A 123 6.67 -24.76 8.50
CA GLU A 123 6.06 -23.76 9.37
C GLU A 123 5.08 -22.88 8.61
N LYS A 124 3.89 -22.69 9.20
CA LYS A 124 2.85 -21.77 8.72
C LYS A 124 3.45 -20.38 8.56
N PHE A 125 3.48 -19.87 7.34
CA PHE A 125 3.91 -18.51 7.03
C PHE A 125 2.85 -17.49 7.49
N GLY A 126 2.79 -17.25 8.80
CA GLY A 126 2.33 -15.98 9.33
C GLY A 126 3.46 -14.98 9.12
N ILE A 127 3.19 -13.86 8.48
CA ILE A 127 4.11 -12.72 8.37
C ILE A 127 4.41 -12.23 9.79
N GLY A 128 5.42 -12.84 10.42
CA GLY A 128 6.02 -12.40 11.66
C GLY A 128 6.75 -11.11 11.36
N LEU A 129 6.07 -9.98 11.57
CA LEU A 129 6.70 -8.68 11.60
C LEU A 129 7.75 -8.72 12.72
N VAL A 130 9.03 -8.89 12.35
CA VAL A 130 10.13 -8.76 13.29
C VAL A 130 10.09 -7.33 13.82
N ARG A 131 9.64 -7.18 15.07
CA ARG A 131 9.79 -5.93 15.82
C ARG A 131 11.29 -5.67 15.97
N CYS A 132 11.87 -4.89 15.06
CA CYS A 132 13.07 -4.13 15.39
C CYS A 132 12.65 -3.08 16.42
N GLY A 133 13.04 -3.32 17.67
CA GLY A 133 12.86 -2.35 18.74
C GLY A 133 13.69 -1.11 18.47
N PHE A 134 13.02 0.05 18.49
CA PHE A 134 13.51 1.29 19.05
C PHE A 134 12.34 1.98 19.74
#